data_AF-A0A973FMW5-F1
#
_entry.id   AF-A0A973FMW5-F1
#
_cell.length_a   1.000
_cell.length_b   1.000
_cell.length_c   1.000
_cell.angle_alpha   90.00
_cell.angle_beta   90.00
_cell.angle_gamma   90.00
#
_symmetry.space_group_name_H-M   'P 1'
#
loop_
_entity.id
_entity.type
_entity.pdbx_description
1 polymer ?
#
loop_
_entity_poly.entity_id
_entity_poly.type
_entity_poly.pdbx_seq_one_letter_code
_entity_poly.pdbx_strand_id
1 'polypeptide(L)'
;MSRRTLQRNLLPLLICILLAALPSAPARAAQPTAPALEPSLVAELDGMLEATRSSARAPGALLAIALPNGEVYRGASGLADLATGAPLAPDARVRVASVTKTFVATIALQLVQEGWLRLDHSVEHWLPGMISGGDQITVRQLLNHTSGLPDYLTESIIARAHQDPAHQWAPQ
;
A
#
# COMPACT_ATOMS: atom_id res chain seq x y z
N MET A 1 37.18 -42.23 -65.28
CA MET A 1 36.36 -43.10 -66.15
C MET A 1 34.90 -42.76 -65.86
N SER A 2 34.28 -41.84 -66.60
CA SER A 2 33.52 -42.03 -67.86
C SER A 2 32.01 -42.17 -67.62
N ARG A 3 31.31 -41.05 -67.86
CA ARG A 3 30.01 -40.84 -68.53
C ARG A 3 28.89 -41.90 -68.36
N ARG A 4 27.70 -41.43 -67.95
CA ARG A 4 26.46 -41.32 -68.79
C ARG A 4 25.27 -40.87 -67.91
N THR A 5 24.73 -39.66 -68.08
CA THR A 5 23.55 -39.31 -68.89
C THR A 5 22.24 -39.96 -68.41
N LEU A 6 21.30 -39.18 -67.87
CA LEU A 6 20.03 -38.89 -68.56
C LEU A 6 19.22 -37.81 -67.85
N GLN A 7 18.87 -36.78 -68.63
CA GLN A 7 17.83 -35.81 -68.36
C GLN A 7 16.47 -36.50 -68.32
N ARG A 8 15.55 -36.00 -67.49
CA ARG A 8 14.13 -35.91 -67.83
C ARG A 8 13.52 -34.69 -67.15
N ASN A 9 13.13 -33.74 -68.00
CA ASN A 9 12.47 -32.50 -67.70
C ASN A 9 11.11 -32.72 -67.03
N LEU A 10 10.68 -31.76 -66.20
CA LEU A 10 9.34 -31.18 -66.17
C LEU A 10 9.34 -29.94 -65.24
N LEU A 11 9.63 -28.77 -65.81
CA LEU A 11 9.03 -27.49 -65.38
C LEU A 11 7.52 -27.57 -65.73
N PRO A 12 6.56 -26.86 -65.10
CA PRO A 12 6.71 -25.78 -64.12
C PRO A 12 5.73 -25.83 -62.92
N LEU A 13 6.15 -25.38 -61.73
CA LEU A 13 5.20 -24.83 -60.74
C LEU A 13 5.72 -23.45 -60.32
N LEU A 14 5.66 -22.54 -61.29
CA LEU A 14 5.75 -21.11 -61.11
C LEU A 14 4.40 -20.63 -60.56
N ILE A 15 4.44 -19.62 -59.69
CA ILE A 15 3.33 -18.74 -59.26
C ILE A 15 2.54 -19.29 -58.05
N CYS A 16 2.91 -18.81 -56.84
CA CYS A 16 1.96 -18.51 -55.74
C CYS A 16 2.60 -18.01 -54.42
N ILE A 17 3.89 -17.62 -54.38
CA ILE A 17 4.49 -17.08 -53.14
C ILE A 17 5.12 -15.72 -53.41
N LEU A 18 4.29 -14.72 -53.72
CA LEU A 18 4.71 -13.32 -53.58
C LEU A 18 3.47 -12.43 -53.43
N LEU A 19 2.80 -12.50 -52.27
CA LEU A 19 1.86 -11.46 -51.86
C LEU A 19 1.85 -11.28 -50.34
N ALA A 20 2.39 -10.13 -49.93
CA ALA A 20 2.14 -9.39 -48.69
C ALA A 20 2.51 -10.04 -47.34
N ALA A 21 3.73 -9.79 -46.87
CA ALA A 21 4.03 -9.69 -45.44
C ALA A 21 4.17 -8.20 -45.07
N LEU A 22 3.05 -7.52 -44.85
CA LEU A 22 3.05 -6.25 -44.12
C LEU A 22 3.18 -6.57 -42.63
N PRO A 23 4.11 -5.97 -41.88
CA PRO A 23 4.11 -6.10 -40.44
C PRO A 23 2.85 -5.42 -39.89
N SER A 24 1.87 -6.22 -39.48
CA SER A 24 0.73 -5.74 -38.70
C SER A 24 1.25 -5.29 -37.35
N ALA A 25 1.53 -4.00 -37.19
CA ALA A 25 1.70 -3.41 -35.88
C ALA A 25 0.41 -3.70 -35.08
N PRO A 26 0.48 -4.28 -33.87
CA PRO A 26 -0.71 -4.47 -33.07
C PRO A 26 -1.31 -3.09 -32.82
N ALA A 27 -2.55 -2.88 -33.30
CA ALA A 27 -3.32 -1.72 -32.92
C ALA A 27 -3.43 -1.76 -31.40
N ARG A 28 -2.64 -0.93 -30.70
CA ARG A 28 -2.81 -0.69 -29.28
C ARG A 28 -4.15 0.01 -29.18
N ALA A 29 -5.21 -0.76 -28.91
CA ALA A 29 -6.50 -0.20 -28.55
C ALA A 29 -6.21 0.85 -27.47
N ALA A 30 -6.52 2.11 -27.75
CA ALA A 30 -6.48 3.15 -26.75
C ALA A 30 -7.33 2.64 -25.59
N GLN A 31 -6.69 2.33 -24.46
CA GLN A 31 -7.45 2.05 -23.26
C GLN A 31 -8.31 3.29 -23.02
N PRO A 32 -9.61 3.14 -22.72
CA PRO A 32 -10.41 4.29 -22.31
C PRO A 32 -9.63 4.98 -21.20
N THR A 33 -9.13 6.19 -21.47
CA THR A 33 -8.61 7.04 -20.42
C THR A 33 -9.81 7.24 -19.51
N ALA A 34 -9.79 6.63 -18.32
CA ALA A 34 -10.79 6.93 -17.31
C ALA A 34 -10.87 8.47 -17.23
N PRO A 35 -12.07 9.05 -17.31
CA PRO A 35 -12.19 10.51 -17.23
C PRO A 35 -11.49 10.94 -15.95
N ALA A 36 -10.61 11.94 -16.04
CA ALA A 36 -9.95 12.49 -14.87
C ALA A 36 -10.99 13.16 -13.96
N LEU A 37 -10.73 13.15 -12.65
CA LEU A 37 -11.56 13.77 -11.63
C LEU A 37 -12.01 15.17 -12.07
N GLU A 38 -13.31 15.43 -11.95
CA GLU A 38 -13.89 16.73 -12.30
C GLU A 38 -13.18 17.86 -11.51
N PRO A 39 -12.69 18.92 -12.18
CA PRO A 39 -11.94 19.99 -11.53
C PRO A 39 -12.69 20.66 -10.36
N SER A 40 -14.02 20.73 -10.44
CA SER A 40 -14.84 21.27 -9.34
C SER A 40 -14.81 20.40 -8.10
N LEU A 41 -14.79 19.07 -8.26
CA LEU A 41 -14.67 18.13 -7.15
C LEU A 41 -13.29 18.22 -6.51
N VAL A 42 -12.23 18.33 -7.33
CA VAL A 42 -10.86 18.53 -6.82
C VAL A 42 -10.80 19.80 -5.96
N ALA A 43 -11.32 20.92 -6.46
CA ALA A 43 -11.34 22.18 -5.73
C ALA A 43 -12.17 22.12 -4.42
N GLU A 44 -13.30 21.40 -4.43
CA GLU A 44 -14.11 21.17 -3.23
C GLU A 44 -13.32 20.37 -2.18
N LEU A 45 -12.67 19.29 -2.59
CA LEU A 45 -11.85 18.44 -1.71
C LEU A 45 -10.63 19.18 -1.16
N ASP A 46 -9.97 20.02 -1.97
CA ASP A 46 -8.88 20.89 -1.52
C ASP A 46 -9.36 21.88 -0.45
N GLY A 47 -10.52 22.50 -0.68
CA GLY A 47 -11.16 23.42 0.28
C GLY A 47 -11.51 22.73 1.60
N MET A 48 -12.09 21.52 1.54
CA MET A 48 -12.39 20.72 2.73
C MET A 48 -11.13 20.30 3.50
N LEU A 49 -10.07 19.94 2.78
CA LEU A 49 -8.79 19.58 3.38
C LEU A 49 -8.17 20.78 4.11
N GLU A 50 -8.13 21.94 3.48
CA GLU A 50 -7.63 23.19 4.08
C GLU A 50 -8.44 23.59 5.32
N ALA A 51 -9.78 23.55 5.24
CA ALA A 51 -10.65 23.85 6.35
C ALA A 51 -10.42 22.90 7.53
N THR A 52 -10.29 21.60 7.27
CA THR A 52 -10.05 20.57 8.28
C THR A 52 -8.68 20.75 8.95
N ARG A 53 -7.64 21.00 8.16
CA ARG A 53 -6.29 21.30 8.67
C ARG A 53 -6.32 22.51 9.60
N SER A 54 -6.97 23.58 9.16
CA SER A 54 -7.08 24.83 9.91
C SER A 54 -7.87 24.65 11.21
N SER A 55 -9.00 23.94 11.19
CA SER A 55 -9.78 23.67 12.41
C SER A 55 -9.03 22.79 13.41
N ALA A 56 -8.26 21.82 12.93
CA ALA A 56 -7.42 20.96 13.76
C ALA A 56 -6.15 21.66 14.28
N ARG A 57 -5.88 22.89 13.80
CA ARG A 57 -4.62 23.62 14.03
C ARG A 57 -3.39 22.77 13.69
N ALA A 58 -3.51 21.95 12.64
CA ALA A 58 -2.46 21.05 12.20
C ALA A 58 -1.46 21.81 11.30
N PRO A 59 -0.14 21.56 11.44
CA PRO A 59 0.87 22.10 10.53
C PRO A 59 0.63 21.76 9.06
N GLY A 60 0.18 20.53 8.81
CA GLY A 60 -0.12 20.02 7.47
C GLY A 60 -1.12 18.87 7.53
N ALA A 61 -1.76 18.60 6.40
CA ALA A 61 -2.72 17.51 6.23
C ALA A 61 -2.62 16.91 4.82
N LEU A 62 -2.83 15.59 4.74
CA LEU A 62 -2.93 14.84 3.48
C LEU A 62 -4.31 14.19 3.39
N LEU A 63 -4.84 14.12 2.18
CA LEU A 63 -6.08 13.39 1.88
C LEU A 63 -5.88 12.58 0.61
N ALA A 64 -6.24 11.30 0.67
CA ALA A 64 -6.33 10.45 -0.51
C ALA A 64 -7.71 9.77 -0.56
N ILE A 65 -8.36 9.82 -1.72
CA ILE A 65 -9.65 9.18 -1.96
C ILE A 65 -9.51 8.31 -3.21
N ALA A 66 -9.61 6.99 -3.03
CA ALA A 66 -9.67 6.05 -4.15
C ALA A 66 -11.14 5.83 -4.55
N LEU A 67 -11.46 6.08 -5.81
CA LEU A 67 -12.79 5.91 -6.37
C LEU A 67 -12.95 4.52 -7.01
N PRO A 68 -14.20 4.00 -7.13
CA PRO A 68 -14.46 2.69 -7.71
C PRO A 68 -13.99 2.53 -9.17
N ASN A 69 -13.88 3.62 -9.91
CA ASN A 69 -13.40 3.64 -11.29
C ASN A 69 -11.87 3.59 -11.41
N GLY A 70 -11.15 3.48 -10.28
CA GLY A 70 -9.69 3.42 -10.23
C GLY A 70 -9.00 4.79 -10.14
N GLU A 71 -9.76 5.88 -10.18
CA GLU A 71 -9.20 7.22 -9.96
C GLU A 71 -8.82 7.44 -8.50
N VAL A 72 -7.80 8.25 -8.26
CA VAL A 72 -7.36 8.59 -6.91
C VAL A 72 -7.13 10.09 -6.80
N TYR A 73 -7.93 10.75 -5.98
CA TYR A 73 -7.63 12.11 -5.52
C TYR A 73 -6.50 12.06 -4.52
N ARG A 74 -5.53 12.98 -4.62
CA ARG A 74 -4.45 13.18 -3.65
C ARG A 74 -4.28 14.68 -3.41
N GLY A 75 -4.60 15.13 -2.21
CA GLY A 75 -4.46 16.51 -1.79
C GLY A 75 -3.46 16.66 -0.64
N ALA A 76 -2.84 17.82 -0.57
CA ALA A 76 -2.04 18.27 0.56
C ALA A 76 -2.37 19.72 0.91
N SER A 77 -2.30 20.03 2.20
CA SER A 77 -2.46 21.39 2.70
C SER A 77 -1.43 21.64 3.82
N GLY A 78 -0.88 22.85 3.87
CA GLY A 78 0.07 23.28 4.89
C GLY A 78 1.52 22.85 4.64
N LEU A 79 2.26 22.63 5.73
CA LEU A 79 3.71 22.50 5.73
C LEU A 79 4.16 21.10 6.12
N ALA A 80 5.23 20.62 5.48
CA ALA A 80 5.95 19.42 5.90
C ALA A 80 6.96 19.72 7.00
N ASP A 81 7.52 20.94 7.01
CA ASP A 81 8.56 21.36 7.93
C ASP A 81 8.32 22.81 8.39
N LEU A 82 8.16 22.98 9.69
CA LEU A 82 7.86 24.28 10.31
C LEU A 82 9.08 25.21 10.40
N ALA A 83 10.30 24.67 10.41
CA ALA A 83 11.53 25.46 10.55
C ALA A 83 11.94 26.08 9.21
N THR A 84 11.82 25.32 8.13
CA THR A 84 12.16 25.75 6.77
C THR A 84 10.98 26.36 6.02
N GLY A 85 9.75 26.11 6.48
CA GLY A 85 8.53 26.49 5.78
C GLY A 85 8.27 25.66 4.52
N ALA A 86 8.88 24.47 4.40
CA ALA A 86 8.70 23.63 3.23
C ALA A 86 7.23 23.17 3.11
N PRO A 87 6.61 23.31 1.92
CA PRO A 87 5.22 22.89 1.71
C PRO A 87 5.10 21.37 1.78
N LEU A 88 3.94 20.89 2.23
CA LEU A 88 3.62 19.47 2.24
C LEU A 88 3.22 19.01 0.83
N ALA A 89 3.89 17.97 0.30
CA ALA A 89 3.56 17.40 -1.00
C ALA A 89 2.43 16.35 -0.90
N PRO A 90 1.54 16.22 -1.89
CA PRO A 90 0.45 15.21 -1.90
C PRO A 90 0.90 13.74 -1.84
N ASP A 91 2.17 13.45 -2.16
CA ASP A 91 2.80 12.14 -2.10
C ASP A 91 3.81 12.01 -0.94
N ALA A 92 3.83 12.98 -0.01
CA ALA A 92 4.71 12.96 1.14
C ALA A 92 4.49 11.73 2.02
N ARG A 93 5.58 11.27 2.65
CA ARG A 93 5.55 10.17 3.61
C ARG A 93 5.33 10.72 5.01
N VAL A 94 4.38 10.15 5.73
CA VAL A 94 4.06 10.53 7.11
C VAL A 94 4.12 9.32 8.03
N ARG A 95 4.39 9.56 9.31
CA ARG A 95 4.32 8.51 10.34
C ARG A 95 2.84 8.24 10.66
N VAL A 96 2.39 7.02 10.44
CA VAL A 96 0.96 6.65 10.54
C VAL A 96 0.53 6.11 11.91
N ALA A 97 1.45 6.02 12.87
CA ALA A 97 1.17 5.62 14.25
C ALA A 97 0.31 4.33 14.36
N SER A 98 -0.80 4.37 15.10
CA SER A 98 -1.66 3.19 15.34
C SER A 98 -2.30 2.60 14.08
N VAL A 99 -2.30 3.27 12.93
CA VAL A 99 -2.74 2.69 11.65
C VAL A 99 -1.92 1.43 11.30
N THR A 100 -0.67 1.34 11.77
CA THR A 100 0.17 0.14 11.64
C THR A 100 -0.51 -1.14 12.17
N LYS A 101 -1.40 -1.03 13.18
CA LYS A 101 -2.10 -2.20 13.74
C LYS A 101 -2.95 -2.93 12.71
N THR A 102 -3.54 -2.23 11.74
CA THR A 102 -4.32 -2.86 10.66
C THR A 102 -3.44 -3.74 9.77
N PHE A 103 -2.21 -3.31 9.51
CA PHE A 103 -1.24 -4.11 8.75
C PHE A 103 -0.81 -5.35 9.54
N VAL A 104 -0.48 -5.19 10.83
CA VAL A 104 -0.12 -6.31 11.72
C VAL A 104 -1.27 -7.32 11.84
N ALA A 105 -2.50 -6.84 12.02
CA ALA A 105 -3.68 -7.69 12.07
C ALA A 105 -3.90 -8.45 10.76
N THR A 106 -3.70 -7.81 9.62
CA THR A 106 -3.79 -8.46 8.30
C THR A 106 -2.79 -9.61 8.18
N ILE A 107 -1.52 -9.35 8.53
CA ILE A 107 -0.47 -10.38 8.50
C ILE A 107 -0.80 -11.52 9.47
N ALA A 108 -1.25 -11.21 10.69
CA ALA A 108 -1.63 -12.23 11.66
C ALA A 108 -2.76 -13.12 11.14
N LEU A 109 -3.77 -12.54 10.49
CA LEU A 109 -4.88 -13.29 9.89
C LEU A 109 -4.45 -14.10 8.66
N GLN A 110 -3.49 -13.63 7.87
CA GLN A 110 -2.87 -14.42 6.80
C GLN A 110 -2.13 -15.64 7.37
N LEU A 111 -1.37 -15.47 8.46
CA LEU A 111 -0.71 -16.58 9.15
C LEU A 111 -1.71 -17.58 9.74
N VAL A 112 -2.90 -17.12 10.17
CA VAL A 112 -4.01 -18.00 10.56
C VAL A 112 -4.51 -18.81 9.38
N GLN A 113 -4.72 -18.15 8.23
CA GLN A 113 -5.16 -18.81 7.00
C GLN A 113 -4.16 -19.87 6.53
N GLU A 114 -2.86 -19.60 6.68
CA GLU A 114 -1.77 -20.52 6.31
C GLU A 114 -1.52 -21.62 7.36
N GLY A 115 -2.18 -21.56 8.52
CA GLY A 115 -2.06 -22.54 9.60
C GLY A 115 -0.85 -22.36 10.52
N TRP A 116 -0.06 -21.29 10.34
CA TRP A 116 1.07 -20.94 11.21
C TRP A 116 0.63 -20.34 12.55
N LEU A 117 -0.54 -19.70 12.57
CA LEU A 117 -1.14 -19.09 13.76
C LEU A 117 -2.55 -19.66 13.97
N ARG A 118 -3.04 -19.67 15.21
CA ARG A 118 -4.45 -19.99 15.50
C ARG A 118 -5.00 -18.96 16.45
N LEU A 119 -6.20 -18.44 16.14
CA LEU A 119 -6.82 -17.37 16.91
C LEU A 119 -7.06 -17.75 18.38
N ASP A 120 -7.40 -19.02 18.63
CA ASP A 120 -7.77 -19.51 19.96
C ASP A 120 -6.60 -20.20 20.69
N HIS A 121 -5.39 -20.12 20.14
CA HIS A 121 -4.19 -20.55 20.84
C HIS A 121 -3.70 -19.47 21.80
N SER A 122 -3.18 -19.92 22.94
CA SER A 122 -2.49 -19.07 23.90
C SER A 122 -1.22 -18.48 23.29
N VAL A 123 -0.92 -17.24 23.64
CA VAL A 123 0.31 -16.53 23.23
C VAL A 123 1.57 -17.16 23.83
N GLU A 124 1.44 -17.92 24.92
CA GLU A 124 2.54 -18.69 25.55
C GLU A 124 3.19 -19.68 24.59
N HIS A 125 2.46 -20.14 23.57
CA HIS A 125 3.01 -21.02 22.52
C HIS A 125 4.16 -20.38 21.75
N TRP A 126 4.10 -19.07 21.50
CA TRP A 126 5.12 -18.33 20.75
C TRP A 126 6.03 -17.49 21.64
N LEU A 127 5.53 -17.06 22.80
CA LEU A 127 6.21 -16.11 23.68
C LEU A 127 6.37 -16.68 25.11
N PRO A 128 6.97 -17.88 25.27
CA PRO A 128 6.98 -18.57 26.55
C PRO A 128 7.70 -17.74 27.63
N GLY A 129 7.02 -17.52 28.75
CA GLY A 129 7.53 -16.78 29.90
C GLY A 129 7.72 -15.26 29.69
N MET A 130 7.39 -14.72 28.51
CA MET A 130 7.56 -13.28 28.24
C MET A 130 6.37 -12.44 28.69
N ILE A 131 5.17 -13.01 28.72
CA ILE A 131 3.94 -12.30 29.10
C ILE A 131 3.37 -12.95 30.36
N SER A 132 3.27 -12.18 31.45
CA SER A 132 2.61 -12.64 32.67
C SER A 132 1.15 -13.00 32.38
N GLY A 133 0.74 -14.25 32.70
CA GLY A 133 -0.58 -14.79 32.37
C GLY A 133 -0.79 -15.09 30.88
N GLY A 134 0.29 -15.20 30.09
CA GLY A 134 0.24 -15.48 28.66
C GLY A 134 -0.48 -16.79 28.31
N ASP A 135 -0.50 -17.76 29.23
CA ASP A 135 -1.23 -19.03 29.12
C ASP A 135 -2.75 -18.84 29.00
N GLN A 136 -3.30 -17.72 29.49
CA GLN A 136 -4.72 -17.37 29.44
C GLN A 136 -5.07 -16.36 28.33
N ILE A 137 -4.07 -15.78 27.67
CA ILE A 137 -4.26 -14.79 26.61
C ILE A 137 -4.16 -15.47 25.25
N THR A 138 -5.19 -15.30 24.43
CA THR A 138 -5.25 -15.81 23.06
C THR A 138 -4.83 -14.77 22.04
N VAL A 139 -4.42 -15.23 20.84
CA VAL A 139 -4.16 -14.35 19.69
C VAL A 139 -5.39 -13.49 19.37
N ARG A 140 -6.59 -14.06 19.43
CA ARG A 140 -7.86 -13.35 19.20
C ARG A 140 -8.01 -12.17 20.15
N GLN A 141 -7.74 -12.39 21.43
CA GLN A 141 -7.81 -11.37 22.47
C GLN A 141 -6.81 -10.22 22.27
N LEU A 142 -5.63 -10.51 21.69
CA LEU A 142 -4.70 -9.45 21.29
C LEU A 142 -5.24 -8.65 20.09
N LEU A 143 -5.76 -9.32 19.06
CA LEU A 143 -6.25 -8.66 17.84
C LEU A 143 -7.51 -7.82 18.05
N ASN A 144 -8.32 -8.12 19.07
CA ASN A 144 -9.55 -7.38 19.38
C ASN A 144 -9.45 -6.55 20.68
N HIS A 145 -8.26 -6.42 21.27
CA HIS A 145 -8.01 -5.65 22.50
C HIS A 145 -8.82 -6.13 23.73
N THR A 146 -9.02 -7.44 23.90
CA THR A 146 -9.70 -8.02 25.07
C THR A 146 -8.82 -8.98 25.89
N SER A 147 -7.49 -8.82 25.84
CA SER A 147 -6.53 -9.65 26.59
C SER A 147 -6.41 -9.29 28.07
N GLY A 148 -6.84 -8.09 28.46
CA GLY A 148 -6.63 -7.57 29.81
C GLY A 148 -5.21 -7.07 30.08
N LEU A 149 -4.33 -7.04 29.08
CA LEU A 149 -3.01 -6.41 29.22
C LEU A 149 -3.19 -4.91 29.49
N PRO A 150 -2.45 -4.34 30.46
CA PRO A 150 -2.53 -2.93 30.78
C PRO A 150 -1.99 -2.07 29.62
N ASP A 151 -2.57 -0.88 29.45
CA ASP A 151 -2.00 0.10 28.53
C ASP A 151 -0.65 0.61 29.06
N TYR A 152 0.34 0.67 28.17
CA TYR A 152 1.65 1.22 28.48
C TYR A 152 1.68 2.75 28.32
N LEU A 153 0.71 3.34 27.62
CA LEU A 153 0.58 4.78 27.41
C LEU A 153 -0.12 5.44 28.60
N THR A 154 0.59 5.54 29.72
CA THR A 154 0.10 6.31 30.89
C THR A 154 0.08 7.81 30.59
N GLU A 155 -0.67 8.57 31.39
CA GLU A 155 -0.66 10.04 31.33
C GLU A 155 0.76 10.60 31.48
N SER A 156 1.60 9.99 32.33
CA SER A 156 2.98 10.42 32.52
C SER A 156 3.85 10.18 31.28
N ILE A 157 3.70 9.05 30.58
CA ILE A 157 4.39 8.78 29.32
C ILE A 157 3.94 9.77 28.25
N ILE A 158 2.63 9.98 28.11
CA ILE A 158 2.06 10.90 27.12
C ILE A 158 2.53 12.34 27.38
N ALA A 159 2.43 12.80 28.63
CA ALA A 159 2.87 14.15 29.01
C ALA A 159 4.37 14.33 28.75
N ARG A 160 5.20 13.34 29.07
CA ARG A 160 6.64 13.40 28.80
C ARG A 160 6.92 13.47 27.30
N ALA A 161 6.25 12.65 26.49
CA ALA A 161 6.42 12.65 25.04
C ALA A 161 6.00 13.97 24.39
N HIS A 162 5.03 14.70 24.96
CA HIS A 162 4.67 16.05 24.50
C HIS A 162 5.68 17.12 24.88
N GLN A 163 6.26 17.03 26.09
CA GLN A 163 7.24 18.01 26.58
C GLN A 163 8.62 17.84 25.94
N ASP A 164 9.02 16.59 25.73
CA ASP A 164 10.32 16.20 25.20
C ASP A 164 10.15 15.02 24.21
N PRO A 165 9.74 15.29 22.96
CA PRO A 165 9.53 14.25 21.95
C PRO A 165 10.80 13.46 21.60
N ALA A 166 11.98 14.00 21.92
CA ALA A 166 13.27 13.37 21.68
C ALA A 166 13.77 12.55 22.89
N HIS A 167 12.97 12.43 23.94
CA HIS A 167 13.31 11.68 25.13
C HIS A 167 13.66 10.22 24.80
N GLN A 168 14.78 9.73 25.36
CA GLN A 168 15.18 8.33 25.23
C GLN A 168 14.78 7.57 26.51
N TRP A 169 13.95 6.55 26.36
CA TRP A 169 13.55 5.69 27.47
C TRP A 169 14.59 4.58 27.68
N ALA A 170 15.05 4.41 28.92
CA ALA A 170 15.85 3.26 29.31
C ALA A 170 14.96 2.00 29.43
N PRO A 171 15.47 0.81 29.12
CA PRO A 171 14.77 -0.45 29.37
C PRO A 171 14.43 -0.57 30.87
N GLN A 172 13.26 -1.13 31.15
CA GLN A 172 12.85 -1.57 32.49
C GLN A 172 12.98 -3.08 32.61
#